data_AF-A0A562PV98-F1
#
_entry.id   AF-A0A562PV98-F1
#
_cell.length_a   1.000
_cell.length_b   1.000
_cell.length_c   1.000
_cell.angle_alpha   90.00
_cell.angle_beta   90.00
_cell.angle_gamma   90.00
#
_symmetry.space_group_name_H-M   'P 1'
#
loop_
_entity.id
_entity.type
_entity.pdbx_description
1 polymer ?
#
loop_
_entity_poly.entity_id
_entity_poly.type
_entity_poly.pdbx_seq_one_letter_code
_entity_poly.pdbx_strand_id
1 'polypeptide(L)'
;MPAARAINIYRHTFVATCPSDAEQIIYKLEIKTPEMLMVEHIRTATALIKKGYHEAIADELHRRFGGDHRMVATHQGVEVETIRS
;
A
#
# COMPACT_ATOMS: atom_id res chain seq x y z
N MET A 1 21.54 -27.20 4.63
CA MET A 1 20.77 -26.31 3.74
C MET A 1 19.99 -25.35 4.61
N PRO A 2 20.23 -24.04 4.60
CA PRO A 2 19.29 -23.12 5.26
C PRO A 2 17.94 -23.27 4.56
N ALA A 3 16.85 -23.31 5.32
CA ALA A 3 15.51 -23.34 4.75
C ALA A 3 15.32 -22.11 3.85
N ALA A 4 14.72 -22.31 2.66
CA ALA A 4 14.35 -21.19 1.80
C ALA A 4 13.47 -20.23 2.61
N ARG A 5 13.87 -18.96 2.69
CA ARG A 5 13.10 -17.93 3.40
C ARG A 5 11.77 -17.78 2.68
N ALA A 6 10.67 -18.22 3.30
CA ALA A 6 9.34 -18.10 2.72
C ALA A 6 9.01 -16.61 2.48
N ILE A 7 8.39 -16.31 1.34
CA ILE A 7 7.90 -14.97 1.00
C ILE A 7 6.41 -14.90 1.29
N ASN A 8 6.00 -13.94 2.12
CA ASN A 8 4.60 -13.62 2.36
C ASN A 8 4.14 -12.53 1.39
N ILE A 9 2.91 -12.64 0.90
CA ILE A 9 2.29 -11.63 0.04
C ILE A 9 0.98 -11.19 0.68
N TYR A 10 0.92 -9.94 1.11
CA TYR A 10 -0.25 -9.32 1.71
C TYR A 10 -0.95 -8.45 0.67
N ARG A 11 -2.28 -8.55 0.58
CA ARG A 11 -3.10 -7.71 -0.30
C ARG A 11 -4.24 -7.09 0.46
N HIS A 12 -4.42 -5.78 0.26
CA HIS A 12 -5.48 -5.04 0.93
C HIS A 12 -5.98 -3.90 0.05
N THR A 13 -7.29 -3.68 0.09
CA THR A 13 -7.94 -2.56 -0.59
C THR A 13 -8.37 -1.54 0.46
N PHE A 14 -8.05 -0.27 0.24
CA PHE A 14 -8.45 0.82 1.11
C PHE A 14 -8.85 2.06 0.30
N VAL A 15 -9.45 3.03 0.97
CA VAL A 15 -9.92 4.28 0.35
C VAL A 15 -9.23 5.45 1.01
N ALA A 16 -8.74 6.39 0.21
CA ALA A 16 -8.27 7.69 0.68
C ALA A 16 -8.75 8.80 -0.26
N THR A 17 -8.87 10.01 0.27
CA THR A 17 -9.33 11.17 -0.49
C THR A 17 -8.16 11.87 -1.17
N CYS A 18 -8.32 12.18 -2.46
CA CYS A 18 -7.37 13.02 -3.18
C CYS A 18 -7.42 14.46 -2.63
N PRO A 19 -6.26 15.08 -2.32
CA PRO A 19 -6.24 16.45 -1.85
C PRO A 19 -6.60 17.50 -2.90
N SER A 20 -6.47 17.19 -4.19
CA SER A 20 -6.67 18.15 -5.29
C SER A 20 -8.15 18.37 -5.64
N ASP A 21 -8.98 17.33 -5.59
CA ASP A 21 -10.38 17.38 -6.05
C ASP A 21 -11.38 16.75 -5.08
N ALA A 22 -10.93 16.27 -3.92
CA ALA A 22 -11.73 15.58 -2.91
C ALA A 22 -12.39 14.26 -3.37
N GLU A 23 -11.99 13.69 -4.51
CA GLU A 23 -12.46 12.38 -4.95
C GLU A 23 -11.97 11.29 -3.99
N GLN A 24 -12.82 10.29 -3.72
CA GLN A 24 -12.42 9.08 -3.01
C GLN A 24 -11.79 8.09 -3.97
N ILE A 25 -10.52 7.78 -3.75
CA ILE A 25 -9.75 6.86 -4.59
C ILE A 25 -9.66 5.50 -3.88
N ILE A 26 -9.94 4.44 -4.63
CA ILE A 26 -9.77 3.05 -4.18
C ILE A 26 -8.36 2.58 -4.54
N TYR A 27 -7.56 2.28 -3.53
CA TYR A 27 -6.19 1.78 -3.67
C TYR A 27 -6.13 0.28 -3.45
N LYS A 28 -5.37 -0.40 -4.30
CA LYS A 28 -4.94 -1.80 -4.13
C LYS A 28 -3.49 -1.81 -3.69
N LEU A 29 -3.24 -2.24 -2.45
CA LEU A 29 -1.92 -2.41 -1.87
C LEU A 29 -1.50 -3.87 -1.93
N GLU A 30 -0.28 -4.12 -2.41
CA GLU A 30 0.42 -5.39 -2.32
C GLU A 30 1.77 -5.19 -1.61
N ILE A 31 2.06 -6.02 -0.62
CA ILE A 31 3.32 -6.03 0.12
C ILE A 31 3.92 -7.42 0.02
N LYS A 32 5.14 -7.53 -0.50
CA LYS A 32 5.90 -8.78 -0.50
C LYS A 32 7.06 -8.65 0.46
N THR A 33 7.09 -9.53 1.45
CA THR A 33 8.16 -9.52 2.43
C THR A 33 8.36 -10.93 2.98
N PRO A 34 9.61 -11.32 3.26
CA PRO A 34 9.86 -12.55 4.01
C PRO A 34 9.58 -12.42 5.52
N GLU A 35 9.27 -11.22 6.01
CA GLU A 35 8.86 -10.98 7.39
C GLU A 35 7.36 -11.24 7.56
N MET A 36 6.95 -11.58 8.77
CA MET A 36 5.54 -11.70 9.11
C MET A 36 5.02 -10.32 9.51
N LEU A 37 4.05 -9.80 8.77
CA LEU A 37 3.32 -8.59 9.09
C LEU A 37 1.97 -8.95 9.72
N MET A 38 1.63 -8.27 10.81
CA MET A 38 0.30 -8.36 11.41
C MET A 38 -0.74 -7.71 10.49
N VAL A 39 -1.77 -8.45 10.10
CA VAL A 39 -2.80 -7.96 9.18
C VAL A 39 -3.58 -6.79 9.76
N GLU A 40 -3.76 -6.75 11.08
CA GLU A 40 -4.36 -5.63 11.80
C GLU A 40 -3.52 -4.36 11.73
N HIS A 41 -2.19 -4.45 11.61
CA HIS A 41 -1.33 -3.28 11.45
C HIS A 41 -1.50 -2.69 10.06
N ILE A 42 -1.59 -3.54 9.02
CA ILE A 42 -1.86 -3.10 7.64
C ILE A 42 -3.23 -2.40 7.59
N ARG A 43 -4.28 -3.06 8.11
CA ARG A 43 -5.64 -2.49 8.15
C ARG A 43 -5.72 -1.18 8.92
N THR A 44 -5.07 -1.10 10.08
CA THR A 44 -5.07 0.12 10.90
C THR A 44 -4.32 1.24 10.19
N ALA A 45 -3.14 0.95 9.61
CA ALA A 45 -2.35 1.93 8.88
C ALA A 45 -3.13 2.54 7.71
N THR A 46 -3.69 1.70 6.85
CA THR A 46 -4.45 2.17 5.69
C THR A 46 -5.74 2.89 6.10
N ALA A 47 -6.39 2.49 7.19
CA ALA A 47 -7.58 3.16 7.70
C ALA A 47 -7.29 4.56 8.28
N LEU A 48 -6.07 4.83 8.75
CA LEU A 48 -5.66 6.15 9.25
C LEU A 48 -5.37 7.14 8.12
N ILE A 49 -5.06 6.65 6.93
CA ILE A 49 -4.79 7.47 5.74
C ILE A 49 -6.12 7.95 5.17
N LYS A 50 -6.58 9.12 5.63
CA LYS A 50 -7.84 9.72 5.16
C LYS A 50 -7.68 10.53 3.87
N LYS A 51 -6.52 11.16 3.69
CA LYS A 51 -6.26 12.10 2.60
C LYS A 51 -4.77 12.12 2.28
N GLY A 52 -4.41 12.12 1.00
CA GLY A 52 -3.01 12.17 0.57
C GLY A 52 -2.84 11.96 -0.94
N TYR A 53 -1.68 12.35 -1.47
CA TYR A 53 -1.28 12.01 -2.83
C TYR A 53 -0.86 10.54 -2.92
N HIS A 54 -1.10 9.88 -4.07
CA HIS A 54 -0.80 8.47 -4.29
C HIS A 54 0.65 8.12 -3.91
N GLU A 55 1.62 8.89 -4.38
CA GLU A 55 3.04 8.64 -4.15
C GLU A 55 3.42 8.82 -2.69
N ALA A 56 2.86 9.84 -2.02
CA ALA A 56 3.11 10.10 -0.61
C ALA A 56 2.53 8.98 0.28
N ILE A 57 1.34 8.49 -0.05
CA ILE A 57 0.73 7.34 0.62
C ILE A 57 1.59 6.08 0.42
N ALA A 58 2.09 5.85 -0.80
CA ALA A 58 2.98 4.72 -1.09
C ALA A 58 4.28 4.81 -0.27
N ASP A 59 4.89 5.99 -0.19
CA ASP A 59 6.12 6.23 0.57
C ASP A 59 5.92 6.03 2.08
N GLU A 60 4.78 6.48 2.63
CA GLU A 60 4.43 6.27 4.04
C GLU A 60 4.27 4.78 4.35
N LEU A 61 3.51 4.06 3.52
CA LEU A 61 3.24 2.63 3.72
C LEU A 61 4.51 1.80 3.57
N HIS A 62 5.36 2.09 2.58
CA HIS A 62 6.63 1.41 2.40
C HIS A 62 7.59 1.68 3.57
N ARG A 63 7.68 2.93 4.06
CA ARG A 63 8.49 3.25 5.25
C ARG A 63 8.04 2.48 6.49
N ARG A 64 6.74 2.19 6.60
CA ARG A 64 6.15 1.50 7.75
C ARG A 64 6.31 -0.03 7.70
N PHE A 65 6.18 -0.63 6.53
CA PHE A 65 6.11 -2.10 6.39
C PHE A 65 7.33 -2.71 5.67
N GLY A 66 8.15 -1.91 5.01
CA GLY A 66 9.27 -2.35 4.21
C GLY A 66 8.87 -3.33 3.10
N GLY A 67 9.83 -4.09 2.59
CA GLY A 67 9.62 -5.06 1.53
C GLY A 67 9.20 -4.43 0.19
N ASP A 68 8.92 -5.29 -0.78
CA ASP A 68 8.48 -4.83 -2.09
C ASP A 68 7.02 -4.40 -2.01
N HIS A 69 6.81 -3.09 -2.16
CA HIS A 69 5.50 -2.46 -2.17
C HIS A 69 5.07 -2.20 -3.61
N ARG A 70 3.82 -2.54 -3.90
CA ARG A 70 3.12 -2.14 -5.12
C ARG A 70 1.77 -1.57 -4.74
N MET A 71 1.51 -0.34 -5.15
CA MET A 71 0.23 0.32 -4.93
C MET A 71 -0.34 0.81 -6.26
N VAL A 72 -1.60 0.46 -6.52
CA VAL A 72 -2.31 0.77 -7.76
C VAL A 72 -3.64 1.43 -7.43
N ALA A 73 -3.98 2.47 -8.18
CA ALA A 73 -5.30 3.10 -8.15
C ALA A 73 -5.67 3.70 -9.50
N THR A 74 -6.95 3.97 -9.71
CA THR A 74 -7.44 4.77 -10.83
C THR A 74 -8.01 6.07 -10.29
N HIS A 75 -7.56 7.20 -10.83
CA HIS A 75 -8.01 8.53 -10.47
C HIS A 75 -8.36 9.32 -11.73
N GLN A 76 -9.58 9.84 -11.81
CA GLN A 76 -10.10 10.53 -13.01
C GLN A 76 -9.90 9.75 -14.34
N GLY A 77 -9.99 8.42 -14.29
CA GLY A 77 -9.78 7.55 -15.45
C GLY A 77 -8.33 7.24 -15.80
N VAL A 78 -7.35 7.76 -15.04
CA VAL A 78 -5.93 7.45 -15.19
C VAL A 78 -5.52 6.42 -14.15
N GLU A 79 -4.94 5.30 -14.59
CA GLU A 79 -4.32 4.33 -13.67
C GLU A 79 -2.93 4.81 -13.26
N VAL A 80 -2.69 4.83 -11.96
CA VAL A 80 -1.40 5.18 -11.37
C VAL A 80 -0.90 3.97 -10.58
N GLU A 81 0.34 3.58 -10.88
CA GLU A 81 1.04 2.50 -10.19
C GLU A 81 2.34 3.03 -9.60
N THR A 82 2.59 2.71 -8.33
CA THR A 82 3.85 3.02 -7.65
C THR A 82 4.45 1.76 -7.06
N ILE A 83 5.73 1.54 -7.37
CA ILE A 83 6.53 0.43 -6.90
C ILE A 83 7.66 0.97 -6.00
N ARG A 84 7.91 0.31 -4.87
CA ARG A 84 9.02 0.57 -3.93
C ARG A 84 9.64 -0.75 -3.50
N SER A 85 10.94 -0.75 -3.23
CA SER A 85 11.74 -1.93 -2.83
C SER A 85 12.83 -1.53 -1.86
#